data_AF-A0A349VJ65-F1
#
_entry.id   AF-A0A349VJ65-F1
#
_cell.length_a   1.000
_cell.length_b   1.000
_cell.length_c   1.000
_cell.angle_alpha   90.00
_cell.angle_beta   90.00
_cell.angle_gamma   90.00
#
_symmetry.space_group_name_H-M   'P 1'
#
loop_
_entity.id
_entity.type
_entity.pdbx_description
1 polymer ?
#
loop_
_entity_poly.entity_id
_entity_poly.type
_entity_poly.pdbx_seq_one_letter_code
_entity_poly.pdbx_strand_id
1 'polypeptide(L)'
;PGCSVAGDPSRPAGRIGIVCGSGGESVPIAAAAGCQTLVTGEIKLHDALEALAHNMAVIAVGHHLSEWFAMERMAEKLSTALPGLHCWASAVEQDPLCWVPDN
;
A
#
# COMPACT_ATOMS: atom_id res chain seq x y z
N PRO A 1 -9.69 -11.98 1.33
CA PRO A 1 -8.77 -10.88 0.98
C PRO A 1 -7.50 -11.41 0.29
N GLY A 2 -7.19 -10.86 -0.88
CA GLY A 2 -6.01 -11.19 -1.66
C GLY A 2 -5.17 -9.94 -1.96
N CYS A 3 -4.04 -10.13 -2.62
CA CYS A 3 -3.24 -9.04 -3.19
C CYS A 3 -2.93 -9.35 -4.65
N SER A 4 -2.66 -8.32 -5.44
CA SER A 4 -2.16 -8.50 -6.80
C SER A 4 -0.63 -8.39 -6.78
N VAL A 5 0.04 -9.26 -7.52
CA VAL A 5 1.50 -9.28 -7.60
C VAL A 5 1.93 -9.09 -9.05
N ALA A 6 2.86 -8.17 -9.28
CA ALA A 6 3.62 -8.08 -10.52
C ALA A 6 5.05 -8.59 -10.27
N GLY A 7 5.46 -9.63 -10.99
CA GLY A 7 6.76 -10.29 -10.82
C GLY A 7 6.63 -11.70 -10.25
N ASP A 8 7.76 -12.34 -9.97
CA ASP A 8 7.80 -13.70 -9.42
C ASP A 8 7.55 -13.68 -7.90
N PRO A 9 6.44 -14.27 -7.40
CA PRO A 9 6.14 -14.32 -5.96
C PRO A 9 7.05 -15.29 -5.18
N SER A 10 7.81 -16.15 -5.85
CA SER A 10 8.70 -17.12 -5.21
C SER A 10 10.08 -16.56 -4.86
N ARG A 11 10.46 -15.40 -5.42
CA ARG A 11 11.77 -14.79 -5.15
C ARG A 11 11.80 -14.09 -3.78
N PRO A 12 12.97 -13.95 -3.14
CA PRO A 12 13.13 -13.11 -1.95
C PRO A 12 12.73 -11.64 -2.22
N ALA A 13 11.99 -11.01 -1.29
CA ALA A 13 11.48 -9.65 -1.46
C ALA A 13 12.59 -8.57 -1.53
N GLY A 14 13.74 -8.81 -0.89
CA GLY A 14 14.85 -7.85 -0.84
C GLY A 14 14.50 -6.57 -0.06
N ARG A 15 15.06 -5.44 -0.48
CA ARG A 15 14.74 -4.09 -0.01
C ARG A 15 13.34 -3.71 -0.48
N ILE A 16 12.49 -3.37 0.47
CA ILE A 16 11.09 -3.03 0.21
C ILE A 16 10.89 -1.52 0.34
N GLY A 17 10.33 -0.90 -0.69
CA GLY A 17 9.70 0.42 -0.61
C GLY A 17 8.21 0.26 -0.30
N ILE A 18 7.66 1.16 0.52
CA ILE A 18 6.25 1.13 0.90
C ILE A 18 5.65 2.51 0.59
N VAL A 19 4.59 2.53 -0.21
CA VAL A 19 3.83 3.73 -0.54
C VAL A 19 2.34 3.38 -0.49
N CYS A 20 1.65 3.81 0.56
CA CYS A 20 0.22 3.55 0.70
C CYS A 20 -0.60 4.27 -0.39
N GLY A 21 -1.83 3.82 -0.62
CA GLY A 21 -2.73 4.38 -1.63
C GLY A 21 -2.30 4.04 -3.05
N SER A 22 -2.43 5.00 -3.96
CA SER A 22 -2.11 4.84 -5.39
C SER A 22 -0.62 5.09 -5.69
N GLY A 23 0.28 4.28 -5.13
CA GLY A 23 1.73 4.49 -5.15
C GLY A 23 2.48 4.16 -6.46
N GLY A 24 1.79 3.89 -7.57
CA GLY A 24 2.43 3.50 -8.85
C GLY A 24 3.46 4.51 -9.36
N GLU A 25 3.18 5.81 -9.22
CA GLU A 25 4.08 6.90 -9.63
C GLU A 25 5.42 6.93 -8.86
N SER A 26 5.50 6.20 -7.75
CA SER A 26 6.72 6.10 -6.94
C SER A 26 7.69 5.03 -7.44
N VAL A 27 7.35 4.29 -8.51
CA VAL A 27 8.23 3.26 -9.09
C VAL A 27 9.63 3.79 -9.42
N PRO A 28 9.80 4.93 -10.12
CA PRO A 28 11.14 5.44 -10.47
C PRO A 28 11.99 5.77 -9.25
N ILE A 29 11.41 6.44 -8.24
CA ILE A 29 12.14 6.82 -7.02
C ILE A 29 12.44 5.61 -6.14
N ALA A 30 11.54 4.62 -6.07
CA ALA A 30 11.76 3.37 -5.34
C ALA A 30 12.89 2.55 -5.98
N ALA A 31 12.88 2.43 -7.31
CA ALA A 31 13.94 1.77 -8.07
C ALA A 31 15.30 2.48 -7.89
N ALA A 32 15.33 3.81 -7.97
CA ALA A 32 16.53 4.61 -7.72
C ALA A 32 17.07 4.46 -6.29
N ALA A 33 16.20 4.26 -5.30
CA ALA A 33 16.56 3.93 -3.93
C ALA A 33 17.04 2.47 -3.74
N GLY A 34 17.09 1.68 -4.82
CA GLY A 34 17.53 0.29 -4.81
C GLY A 34 16.50 -0.66 -4.20
N CYS A 35 15.22 -0.29 -4.19
CA CYS A 35 14.15 -1.20 -3.79
C CYS A 35 14.05 -2.34 -4.81
N GLN A 36 14.00 -3.58 -4.33
CA GLN A 36 13.66 -4.72 -5.15
C GLN A 36 12.17 -5.02 -5.12
N THR A 37 11.41 -4.52 -4.14
CA THR A 37 9.94 -4.69 -4.10
C THR A 37 9.27 -3.39 -3.69
N LEU A 38 8.17 -3.04 -4.36
CA LEU A 38 7.28 -1.96 -3.96
C LEU A 38 5.99 -2.56 -3.39
N VAL A 39 5.65 -2.21 -2.16
CA VAL A 39 4.32 -2.49 -1.57
C VAL A 39 3.49 -1.22 -1.69
N THR A 40 2.33 -1.33 -2.34
CA THR A 40 1.40 -0.22 -2.58
C THR A 40 -0.05 -0.64 -2.38
N GLY A 41 -0.96 0.31 -2.29
CA GLY A 41 -2.39 0.02 -2.32
C GLY A 41 -2.82 -0.39 -3.73
N GLU A 42 -2.52 0.46 -4.70
CA GLU A 42 -2.91 0.27 -6.11
C GLU A 42 -1.73 0.49 -7.04
N ILE A 43 -1.82 -0.10 -8.23
CA ILE A 43 -0.87 0.14 -9.31
C ILE A 43 -1.56 0.03 -10.68
N LYS A 44 -1.22 0.93 -11.61
CA LYS A 44 -1.68 0.85 -12.99
C LYS A 44 -0.81 -0.12 -13.78
N LEU A 45 -1.34 -0.66 -14.88
CA LEU A 45 -0.59 -1.61 -15.71
C LEU A 45 0.77 -1.06 -16.19
N HIS A 46 0.83 0.21 -16.61
CA HIS A 46 2.08 0.80 -17.09
C HIS A 46 3.13 0.94 -15.99
N ASP A 47 2.73 1.37 -14.78
CA ASP A 47 3.63 1.47 -13.62
C ASP A 47 4.16 0.08 -13.23
N ALA A 48 3.31 -0.96 -13.31
CA ALA A 48 3.74 -2.33 -13.05
C ALA A 48 4.75 -2.82 -14.09
N LEU A 49 4.54 -2.52 -15.37
CA LEU A 49 5.51 -2.84 -16.44
C LEU A 49 6.84 -2.10 -16.24
N GLU A 50 6.79 -0.84 -15.83
CA GLU A 50 7.98 -0.05 -15.51
C GLU A 50 8.74 -0.63 -14.31
N ALA A 51 8.03 -1.03 -13.25
CA ALA A 51 8.65 -1.69 -12.10
C ALA A 51 9.39 -2.98 -12.51
N LEU A 52 8.76 -3.80 -13.37
CA LEU A 52 9.40 -5.00 -13.91
C LEU A 52 10.62 -4.67 -14.77
N ALA A 53 10.59 -3.60 -15.56
CA ALA A 53 11.76 -3.13 -16.31
C ALA A 53 12.93 -2.72 -15.40
N HIS A 54 12.64 -2.29 -14.17
CA HIS A 54 13.63 -2.03 -13.12
C HIS A 54 14.05 -3.27 -12.30
N ASN A 55 13.60 -4.48 -12.66
CA ASN A 55 13.75 -5.70 -11.86
C ASN A 55 13.14 -5.57 -10.45
N MET A 56 12.09 -4.77 -10.30
CA MET A 56 11.36 -4.56 -9.06
C MET A 56 10.01 -5.28 -9.14
N ALA A 57 9.66 -6.08 -8.13
CA ALA A 57 8.30 -6.61 -8.03
C ALA A 57 7.38 -5.59 -7.36
N VAL A 58 6.08 -5.75 -7.58
CA VAL A 58 5.05 -4.96 -6.92
C VAL A 58 4.07 -5.88 -6.21
N ILE A 59 3.71 -5.52 -4.99
CA ILE A 59 2.60 -6.12 -4.23
C ILE A 59 1.57 -5.01 -4.01
N ALA A 60 0.41 -5.14 -4.64
CA ALA A 60 -0.72 -4.24 -4.49
C ALA A 60 -1.76 -4.85 -3.54
N VAL A 61 -1.93 -4.26 -2.36
CA VAL A 61 -2.75 -4.81 -1.26
C VAL A 61 -4.17 -4.24 -1.21
N GLY A 62 -4.50 -3.27 -2.06
CA GLY A 62 -5.73 -2.48 -2.01
C GLY A 62 -5.51 -1.13 -1.32
N HIS A 63 -6.10 -0.07 -1.88
CA HIS A 63 -5.93 1.31 -1.41
C HIS A 63 -6.32 1.46 0.06
N HIS A 64 -7.57 1.10 0.37
CA HIS A 64 -8.12 1.20 1.71
C HIS A 64 -7.33 0.35 2.72
N LEU A 65 -7.01 -0.89 2.36
CA LEU A 65 -6.22 -1.79 3.22
C LEU A 65 -4.80 -1.26 3.50
N SER A 66 -4.21 -0.52 2.57
CA SER A 66 -2.90 0.09 2.76
C SER A 66 -2.91 1.32 3.67
N GLU A 67 -4.08 1.89 3.98
CA GLU A 67 -4.19 3.17 4.70
C GLU A 67 -4.99 3.12 5.99
N TRP A 68 -5.96 2.21 6.11
CA TRP A 68 -6.88 2.10 7.26
C TRP A 68 -6.16 2.36 8.58
N PHE A 69 -5.09 1.60 8.86
CA PHE A 69 -4.43 1.60 10.16
C PHE A 69 -3.88 2.99 10.57
N ALA A 70 -3.71 3.89 9.61
CA ALA A 70 -3.28 5.26 9.86
C ALA A 70 -4.35 6.07 10.62
N MET A 71 -5.64 5.76 10.49
CA MET A 71 -6.71 6.49 11.18
C MET A 71 -6.68 6.27 12.68
N GLU A 72 -6.48 5.03 13.13
CA GLU A 72 -6.30 4.70 14.55
C GLU A 72 -5.07 5.44 15.12
N ARG A 73 -3.96 5.40 14.39
CA ARG A 73 -2.74 6.10 14.78
C ARG A 73 -2.90 7.62 14.79
N MET A 74 -3.70 8.17 13.89
CA MET A 74 -4.01 9.60 13.85
C MET A 74 -4.86 10.01 15.05
N ALA A 75 -5.87 9.23 15.41
CA ALA A 75 -6.69 9.48 16.59
C ALA A 75 -5.86 9.49 17.88
N GLU A 76 -4.92 8.55 18.05
CA GLU A 76 -3.98 8.56 19.18
C GLU A 76 -3.11 9.81 19.23
N LYS A 77 -2.54 10.20 18.08
CA LYS A 77 -1.69 11.39 17.96
C LYS A 77 -2.46 12.67 18.28
N LEU A 78 -3.69 12.80 17.76
CA LEU A 78 -4.56 13.94 18.03
C LEU A 78 -4.96 14.01 19.49
N SER A 79 -5.34 12.86 20.09
CA SER A 79 -5.67 12.79 21.52
C SER A 79 -4.50 13.24 22.40
N THR A 80 -3.28 12.87 22.02
CA THR A 80 -2.06 13.29 22.72
C THR A 80 -1.77 14.78 22.56
N ALA A 81 -1.93 15.30 21.33
CA ALA A 81 -1.63 16.70 21.02
C ALA A 81 -2.71 17.67 21.53
N LEU A 82 -3.95 17.21 21.69
CA LEU A 82 -5.13 18.02 22.00
C LEU A 82 -5.92 17.37 23.16
N PRO A 83 -5.39 17.38 24.39
CA PRO A 83 -5.98 16.64 25.52
C PRO A 83 -7.39 17.12 25.93
N GLY A 84 -7.82 18.29 25.47
CA GLY A 84 -9.18 18.81 25.68
C GLY A 84 -10.21 18.30 24.67
N LEU A 85 -9.80 17.54 23.66
CA LEU A 85 -10.67 16.99 22.64
C LEU A 85 -10.71 15.47 22.72
N HIS A 86 -11.90 14.91 22.55
CA HIS A 86 -12.06 13.48 22.36
C HIS A 86 -11.86 13.14 20.88
N CYS A 87 -10.78 12.44 20.55
CA CYS A 87 -10.47 12.02 19.18
C CYS A 87 -10.58 10.49 19.07
N TRP A 88 -11.20 10.02 18.00
CA TRP A 88 -11.41 8.60 17.72
C TRP A 88 -11.42 8.36 16.21
N ALA A 89 -11.00 7.18 15.77
CA ALA A 89 -11.07 6.76 14.37
C ALA A 89 -12.48 6.24 14.06
N SER A 90 -12.98 6.47 12.84
CA SER A 90 -14.30 6.01 12.40
C SER A 90 -14.48 4.50 12.62
N ALA A 91 -15.65 4.11 13.15
CA ALA A 91 -16.02 2.70 13.40
C ALA A 91 -16.88 2.09 12.28
N VAL A 92 -17.17 2.86 11.23
CA VAL A 92 -18.03 2.44 10.10
C VAL A 92 -17.31 2.52 8.76
N GLU A 93 -15.98 2.72 8.78
CA GLU A 93 -15.15 2.74 7.57
C GLU A 93 -15.17 1.37 6.89
N GLN A 94 -15.32 1.35 5.56
CA GLN A 94 -15.38 0.11 4.78
C GLN A 94 -14.71 0.31 3.42
N ASP A 95 -14.00 -0.73 2.97
CA ASP A 95 -13.50 -0.77 1.59
C ASP A 95 -14.71 -0.90 0.63
N PRO A 96 -14.92 0.03 -0.31
CA PRO A 96 -15.99 -0.08 -1.28
C PRO A 96 -15.74 -1.19 -2.32
N LEU A 97 -14.51 -1.71 -2.39
CA LEU A 97 -14.13 -2.79 -3.30
C LEU A 97 -14.21 -4.13 -2.58
N CYS A 98 -14.80 -5.12 -3.26
CA CYS A 98 -14.82 -6.50 -2.78
C CYS A 98 -14.11 -7.43 -3.77
N TRP A 99 -13.44 -8.44 -3.24
CA TRP A 99 -12.88 -9.53 -4.03
C TRP A 99 -13.98 -10.49 -4.44
N VAL A 100 -14.11 -10.74 -5.73
CA VAL A 100 -14.88 -11.88 -6.24
C VAL A 100 -13.95 -13.10 -6.17
N PRO A 101 -14.26 -14.14 -5.37
CA PRO A 101 -13.44 -15.33 -5.30
C PRO A 101 -13.45 -16.06 -6.65
N ASP A 102 -12.34 -16.73 -6.98
CA ASP A 102 -12.33 -17.71 -8.06
C ASP A 102 -13.25 -18.88 -7.64
N ASN A 103 -14.15 -19.30 -8.54
CA ASN A 103 -15.07 -20.43 -8.33
C ASN A 103 -14.32 -21.76 -8.11
#